data_AF-A0A6L5FQN7-F1
#
_entry.id   AF-A0A6L5FQN7-F1
#
_cell.length_a   1.000
_cell.length_b   1.000
_cell.length_c   1.000
_cell.angle_alpha   90.00
_cell.angle_beta   90.00
_cell.angle_gamma   90.00
#
_symmetry.space_group_name_H-M   'P 1'
#
loop_
_entity.id
_entity.type
_entity.pdbx_description
1 polymer ?
#
loop_
_entity_poly.entity_id
_entity_poly.type
_entity_poly.pdbx_seq_one_letter_code
_entity_poly.pdbx_strand_id
1 'polypeptide(L)' 'MQATGKIAVITGAGSGIGRASALALYADGFSVVLAGRRRKMLEE' A
#
# COMPACT_ATOMS: atom_id res chain seq x y z
N MET A 1 14.95 6.95 -2.75
CA MET A 1 14.08 6.78 -1.57
C MET A 1 14.88 6.10 -0.47
N GLN A 2 15.03 6.73 0.69
CA GLN A 2 15.47 6.00 1.88
C GLN A 2 14.25 5.34 2.50
N ALA A 3 14.26 4.01 2.62
CA ALA A 3 13.23 3.30 3.35
C ALA A 3 13.38 3.66 4.84
N THR A 4 12.31 4.14 5.47
CA THR A 4 12.29 4.56 6.88
C THR A 4 12.45 3.38 7.87
N GLY A 5 12.68 2.17 7.37
CA GLY A 5 12.68 0.91 8.12
C GLY A 5 11.28 0.47 8.59
N LYS A 6 10.25 1.28 8.38
CA LYS A 6 8.87 0.99 8.81
C LYS A 6 8.11 0.25 7.73
N ILE A 7 7.26 -0.69 8.17
CA ILE A 7 6.39 -1.48 7.30
C ILE A 7 4.93 -1.06 7.56
N ALA A 8 4.19 -0.77 6.48
CA ALA A 8 2.76 -0.48 6.54
C ALA A 8 1.97 -1.60 5.86
N VAL A 9 1.03 -2.21 6.59
CA VAL A 9 0.07 -3.19 6.05
C VAL A 9 -1.27 -2.50 5.81
N ILE A 10 -1.73 -2.47 4.57
CA ILE A 10 -2.97 -1.79 4.19
C ILE A 10 -4.00 -2.81 3.73
N THR A 11 -5.14 -2.86 4.43
CA THR A 11 -6.31 -3.65 4.02
C THR A 11 -7.21 -2.83 3.10
N GLY A 12 -7.91 -3.50 2.17
CA GLY A 12 -8.72 -2.80 1.17
C GLY A 12 -7.90 -2.00 0.17
N ALA A 13 -6.64 -2.38 -0.04
CA ALA A 13 -5.65 -1.60 -0.80
C ALA A 13 -5.90 -1.52 -2.32
N GLY A 14 -6.82 -2.32 -2.87
CA GLY A 14 -7.02 -2.41 -4.32
C GLY A 14 -7.80 -1.25 -4.95
N SER A 15 -8.41 -0.35 -4.17
CA SER A 15 -9.18 0.78 -4.72
C SER A 15 -9.41 1.87 -3.69
N GLY A 16 -9.86 3.05 -4.14
CA GLY A 16 -10.33 4.13 -3.28
C GLY A 16 -9.30 4.56 -2.23
N ILE A 17 -9.75 4.75 -0.99
CA ILE A 17 -8.92 5.26 0.11
C ILE A 17 -7.74 4.32 0.40
N GLY A 18 -7.95 3.01 0.43
CA GLY A 18 -6.87 2.05 0.70
C GLY A 18 -5.72 2.16 -0.31
N ARG A 19 -6.05 2.32 -1.60
CA ARG A 19 -5.05 2.54 -2.65
C ARG A 19 -4.33 3.87 -2.49
N ALA A 20 -5.07 4.94 -2.23
CA ALA A 20 -4.50 6.27 -2.02
C ALA A 20 -3.53 6.28 -0.82
N SER A 21 -3.92 5.66 0.30
CA SER A 21 -3.08 5.54 1.49
C SER A 21 -1.81 4.73 1.24
N ALA A 22 -1.91 3.62 0.48
CA ALA A 22 -0.74 2.81 0.13
C ALA A 22 0.28 3.60 -0.70
N LEU A 23 -0.18 4.38 -1.67
CA LEU A 23 0.68 5.23 -2.50
C LEU A 23 1.32 6.36 -1.68
N ALA A 24 0.55 7.01 -0.80
CA ALA A 24 1.08 8.07 0.07
C ALA A 24 2.17 7.54 1.01
N LEU A 25 1.93 6.43 1.70
CA LEU A 25 2.91 5.82 2.59
C LEU A 25 4.15 5.32 1.86
N TYR A 26 3.98 4.80 0.64
CA TYR A 26 5.11 4.44 -0.20
C TYR A 26 5.96 5.67 -0.55
N ALA A 27 5.33 6.78 -0.95
CA ALA A 27 6.01 8.05 -1.23
C ALA A 27 6.77 8.59 0.00
N ASP A 28 6.22 8.39 1.20
CA ASP A 28 6.84 8.75 2.49
C ASP A 28 7.96 7.78 2.92
N GLY A 29 8.31 6.79 2.08
CA GLY A 29 9.45 5.90 2.30
C GLY A 29 9.14 4.67 3.17
N PHE A 30 7.88 4.27 3.30
CA PHE A 30 7.53 3.01 3.94
C PHE A 30 7.71 1.83 2.98
N SER A 31 8.04 0.67 3.54
CA SER A 31 7.80 -0.61 2.86
C SER A 31 6.33 -0.98 3.00
N VAL A 32 5.63 -1.13 1.88
CA VAL A 32 4.17 -1.26 1.86
C VAL A 32 3.74 -2.68 1.51
N VAL A 33 2.81 -3.24 2.28
CA VAL A 33 2.16 -4.53 2.03
C VAL A 33 0.68 -4.30 1.75
N LEU A 34 0.21 -4.78 0.60
CA LEU A 34 -1.18 -4.64 0.17
C LEU A 34 -1.98 -5.90 0.52
N ALA A 35 -3.11 -5.74 1.20
CA ALA A 35 -4.01 -6.82 1.55
C ALA A 35 -5.43 -6.56 1.02
N GLY A 36 -6.01 -7.57 0.37
CA GLY A 36 -7.34 -7.47 -0.21
C GLY A 36 -7.85 -8.81 -0.72
N ARG A 37 -9.16 -8.91 -0.92
CA ARG A 37 -9.82 -10.15 -1.35
C ARG A 37 -9.59 -10.51 -2.81
N ARG A 38 -9.37 -9.51 -3.67
CA ARG A 38 -9.32 -9.67 -5.12
C ARG A 38 -7.91 -9.37 -5.61
N ARG A 39 -7.16 -10.41 -5.96
CA ARG A 39 -5.77 -10.31 -6.43
C ARG A 39 -5.61 -9.34 -7.60
N LYS A 40 -6.49 -9.43 -8.61
CA LYS A 40 -6.50 -8.51 -9.76
C LYS A 40 -6.46 -7.03 -9.36
N MET A 41 -7.22 -6.62 -8.35
CA MET A 41 -7.25 -5.22 -7.91
C MET A 41 -5.97 -4.79 -7.17
N LEU A 42 -5.15 -5.72 -6.69
CA LEU A 42 -3.88 -5.43 -6.02
C LEU A 42 -2.70 -5.39 -6.99
N GLU A 43 -2.87 -5.92 -8.20
CA GLU A 43 -1.83 -6.05 -9.23
C GLU A 43 -1.95 -5.00 -10.35
N GLU A 44 -3.06 -4.24 -10.38
CA GLU A 44 -3.33 -3.11 -11.29
C GLU A 44 -2.75 -1.78 -10.78
#